data_AF-A0A920YQ30-F1
#
_entry.id   AF-A0A920YQ30-F1
#
_cell.length_a   1.000
_cell.length_b   1.000
_cell.length_c   1.000
_cell.angle_alpha   90.00
_cell.angle_beta   90.00
_cell.angle_gamma   90.00
#
_symmetry.space_group_name_H-M   'P 1'
#
loop_
_entity.id
_entity.type
_entity.pdbx_description
1 polymer ?
#
loop_
_entity_poly.entity_id
_entity_poly.type
_entity_poly.pdbx_seq_one_letter_code
_entity_poly.pdbx_strand_id
1 'polypeptide(L)'
;MTPEQFENLREEFMEHEAKILDWKRGEYSPNEDRLQNFREVADFLDRRPSEVALTYLLKHIQSIALAVRSGKYSWSWNTEGGEGLKQRIADARNYLLLLAACLDEEKQ
;
A
#
# COMPACT_ATOMS: atom_id res chain seq x y z
N MET A 1 10.81 -23.09 4.35
CA MET A 1 9.41 -22.86 3.96
C MET A 1 8.99 -24.00 3.07
N THR A 2 7.94 -24.72 3.43
CA THR A 2 7.30 -25.73 2.56
C THR A 2 6.32 -25.05 1.59
N PRO A 3 5.87 -25.74 0.53
CA PRO A 3 4.83 -25.20 -0.36
C PRO A 3 3.57 -24.77 0.40
N GLU A 4 3.06 -25.61 1.31
CA GLU A 4 1.89 -25.30 2.14
C GLU A 4 2.09 -24.06 3.02
N GLN A 5 3.27 -23.90 3.63
CA GLN A 5 3.59 -22.70 4.41
C GLN A 5 3.62 -21.43 3.56
N PHE A 6 4.07 -21.53 2.30
CA PHE A 6 4.06 -20.41 1.38
C PHE A 6 2.64 -20.05 0.94
N GLU A 7 1.82 -21.05 0.62
CA GLU A 7 0.42 -20.83 0.25
C GLU A 7 -0.36 -20.16 1.40
N ASN A 8 -0.19 -20.64 2.64
CA ASN A 8 -0.78 -20.02 3.82
C ASN A 8 -0.32 -18.56 4.00
N LEU A 9 0.97 -18.27 3.76
CA LEU A 9 1.49 -16.90 3.81
C LEU A 9 0.86 -16.03 2.71
N ARG A 10 0.72 -16.56 1.49
CA ARG A 10 0.10 -15.83 0.38
C ARG A 10 -1.35 -15.48 0.70
N GLU A 11 -2.13 -16.44 1.19
CA GLU A 11 -3.53 -16.27 1.57
C GLU A 11 -3.67 -15.24 2.69
N GLU A 12 -2.85 -15.35 3.74
CA GLU A 12 -2.81 -14.38 4.85
C GLU A 12 -2.64 -12.94 4.30
N PHE A 13 -1.70 -12.73 3.39
CA PHE A 13 -1.45 -11.42 2.81
C PHE A 13 -2.61 -10.94 1.93
N MET A 14 -3.18 -11.80 1.08
CA MET A 14 -4.30 -11.43 0.22
C MET A 14 -5.53 -10.99 1.03
N GLU A 15 -5.85 -11.70 2.11
CA GLU A 15 -6.96 -11.34 2.99
C GLU A 15 -6.74 -9.99 3.67
N HIS A 16 -5.54 -9.74 4.19
CA HIS A 16 -5.23 -8.50 4.87
C HIS A 16 -5.11 -7.31 3.92
N GLU A 17 -4.60 -7.50 2.71
CA GLU A 17 -4.55 -6.46 1.67
C GLU A 17 -5.93 -5.91 1.35
N ALA A 18 -6.91 -6.81 1.12
CA ALA A 18 -8.29 -6.43 0.87
C ALA A 18 -8.87 -5.64 2.05
N LYS A 19 -8.68 -6.14 3.29
CA LYS A 19 -9.17 -5.48 4.51
C LYS A 19 -8.55 -4.10 4.70
N ILE A 20 -7.24 -3.94 4.47
CA ILE A 20 -6.54 -2.65 4.63
C ILE A 20 -7.02 -1.66 3.57
N LEU A 21 -7.16 -2.10 2.31
CA LEU A 21 -7.62 -1.24 1.21
C LEU A 21 -9.05 -0.74 1.46
N ASP A 22 -9.92 -1.60 2.00
CA ASP A 22 -11.30 -1.25 2.35
C ASP A 22 -11.39 -0.44 3.65
N TRP A 23 -10.50 -0.65 4.63
CA TRP A 23 -10.46 0.16 5.85
C TRP A 23 -9.97 1.58 5.56
N LYS A 24 -8.88 1.73 4.81
CA LYS A 24 -8.35 3.05 4.39
C LYS A 24 -9.37 3.83 3.56
N ARG A 25 -10.25 3.15 2.80
CA ARG A 25 -11.39 3.80 2.12
C ARG A 25 -12.18 4.72 3.06
N GLY A 26 -12.45 4.27 4.28
CA GLY A 26 -13.24 5.02 5.26
C GLY A 26 -12.58 6.31 5.75
N GLU A 27 -11.25 6.43 5.62
CA GLU A 27 -10.51 7.62 6.06
C GLU A 27 -10.42 8.71 4.97
N TYR A 28 -10.41 8.34 3.68
CA TYR A 28 -10.07 9.25 2.58
C TYR A 28 -11.21 9.62 1.63
N SER A 29 -12.31 8.87 1.54
CA SER A 29 -13.42 9.27 0.66
C SER A 29 -14.78 8.74 1.12
N PRO A 30 -15.72 9.64 1.47
CA PRO A 30 -17.12 9.26 1.69
C PRO A 30 -17.85 8.85 0.38
N ASN A 31 -17.25 9.05 -0.80
CA ASN A 31 -17.93 8.98 -2.11
C ASN A 31 -17.45 7.83 -3.03
N GLU A 32 -16.96 6.73 -2.48
CA GLU A 32 -16.56 5.50 -3.21
C GLU A 32 -15.34 5.62 -4.16
N ASP A 33 -14.86 6.83 -4.43
CA ASP A 33 -13.76 7.10 -5.34
C ASP A 33 -12.38 6.84 -4.70
N ARG A 34 -11.77 5.71 -5.09
CA ARG A 34 -10.45 5.29 -4.61
C ARG A 34 -9.30 6.18 -5.12
N LEU A 35 -9.52 7.00 -6.14
CA LEU A 35 -8.47 7.82 -6.76
C LEU A 35 -8.54 9.32 -6.39
N GLN A 36 -9.59 9.75 -5.70
CA GLN A 36 -9.83 11.14 -5.32
C GLN A 36 -8.60 11.82 -4.68
N ASN A 37 -8.04 11.21 -3.63
CA ASN A 37 -6.90 11.78 -2.91
C ASN A 37 -5.66 11.94 -3.81
N PHE A 38 -5.44 11.03 -4.76
CA PHE A 38 -4.33 11.15 -5.70
C PHE A 38 -4.53 12.32 -6.66
N ARG A 39 -5.75 12.55 -7.13
CA ARG A 39 -6.10 13.70 -7.97
C ARG A 39 -5.94 15.02 -7.23
N GLU A 40 -6.53 15.14 -6.04
CA GLU A 40 -6.46 16.38 -5.25
C GLU A 40 -5.02 16.79 -4.92
N VAL A 41 -4.18 15.83 -4.54
CA VAL A 41 -2.76 16.08 -4.26
C VAL A 41 -1.98 16.37 -5.54
N ALA A 42 -2.29 15.68 -6.64
CA ALA A 42 -1.69 15.92 -7.94
C ALA A 42 -1.97 17.34 -8.44
N ASP A 43 -3.22 17.79 -8.35
CA ASP A 43 -3.65 19.15 -8.69
C ASP A 43 -2.94 20.20 -7.82
N PHE A 44 -2.83 19.94 -6.51
CA PHE A 44 -2.13 20.85 -5.59
C PHE A 44 -0.64 20.98 -5.90
N LEU A 45 0.00 19.91 -6.39
CA LEU A 45 1.44 19.85 -6.63
C LEU A 45 1.85 20.08 -8.09
N ASP A 46 0.89 20.31 -8.99
CA ASP A 46 1.10 20.36 -10.45
C ASP A 46 1.81 19.09 -10.96
N ARG A 47 1.23 17.93 -10.63
CA ARG A 47 1.73 16.59 -10.97
C ARG A 47 0.62 15.71 -11.53
N ARG A 48 0.99 14.53 -12.03
CA ARG A 48 0.01 13.49 -12.38
C ARG A 48 -0.35 12.63 -11.16
N PRO A 49 -1.57 12.10 -11.08
CA PRO A 49 -1.97 11.16 -10.02
C PRO A 49 -1.01 9.96 -9.89
N SER A 50 -0.51 9.41 -11.01
CA SER A 50 0.47 8.32 -10.99
C SER A 50 1.81 8.70 -10.32
N GLU A 51 2.25 9.96 -10.44
CA GLU A 51 3.45 10.45 -9.76
C GLU A 51 3.24 10.53 -8.24
N VAL A 52 2.04 10.92 -7.81
CA VAL A 52 1.66 10.92 -6.38
C VAL A 52 1.58 9.49 -5.84
N ALA A 53 0.90 8.59 -6.55
CA ALA A 53 0.78 7.18 -6.18
C ALA A 53 2.15 6.50 -6.06
N LEU A 54 3.06 6.76 -7.01
CA LEU A 54 4.43 6.27 -6.97
C LEU A 54 5.18 6.83 -5.75
N THR A 55 5.02 8.12 -5.43
CA THR A 55 5.65 8.73 -4.25
C THR A 55 5.20 8.05 -2.96
N TYR A 56 3.91 7.76 -2.83
CA TYR A 56 3.37 7.07 -1.65
C TYR A 56 3.82 5.60 -1.59
N LEU A 57 3.92 4.91 -2.73
CA LEU A 57 4.54 3.58 -2.81
C LEU A 57 5.98 3.62 -2.30
N LEU A 58 6.79 4.59 -2.73
CA LEU A 58 8.20 4.71 -2.36
C LEU A 58 8.39 4.88 -0.85
N LYS A 59 7.46 5.53 -0.14
CA LYS A 59 7.45 5.59 1.34
C LYS A 59 7.42 4.18 1.95
N HIS A 60 6.55 3.29 1.45
CA HIS A 60 6.46 1.92 1.94
C HIS A 60 7.71 1.11 1.58
N ILE A 61 8.21 1.24 0.34
CA ILE A 61 9.44 0.58 -0.10
C ILE A 61 10.65 1.01 0.74
N GLN A 62 10.80 2.30 1.04
CA GLN A 62 11.88 2.80 1.90
C GLN A 62 11.81 2.20 3.31
N SER A 63 10.61 2.10 3.87
CA SER A 63 10.37 1.51 5.18
C SER A 63 10.73 0.01 5.22
N ILE A 64 10.35 -0.74 4.18
CA ILE A 64 10.71 -2.15 4.00
C ILE A 64 12.24 -2.30 3.84
N ALA A 65 12.85 -1.48 2.99
CA ALA A 65 14.29 -1.51 2.75
C ALA A 65 15.10 -1.25 4.04
N LEU A 66 14.64 -0.33 4.88
CA LEU A 66 15.25 -0.07 6.19
C LEU A 66 15.15 -1.29 7.13
N ALA A 67 13.98 -1.92 7.20
CA ALA A 67 13.76 -3.13 7.99
C ALA A 67 14.66 -4.29 7.54
N VAL A 68 14.74 -4.54 6.23
CA VAL A 68 15.60 -5.57 5.63
C VAL A 68 17.08 -5.27 5.90
N ARG A 69 17.53 -4.04 5.62
CA ARG A 69 18.95 -3.66 5.79
C ARG A 69 19.40 -3.71 7.24
N SER A 70 18.54 -3.31 8.17
CA SER A 70 18.89 -3.28 9.60
C SER A 70 18.74 -4.64 10.28
N GLY A 71 17.98 -5.57 9.70
CA GLY A 71 17.54 -6.81 10.35
C GLY A 71 16.62 -6.58 11.55
N LYS A 72 16.16 -5.35 11.78
CA LYS A 72 15.35 -4.95 12.93
C LYS A 72 13.91 -4.68 12.48
N TYR A 73 13.03 -5.63 12.74
CA TYR A 73 11.61 -5.50 12.43
C TYR A 73 10.75 -6.41 13.31
N SER A 74 9.49 -6.01 13.49
CA SER A 74 8.46 -6.91 14.00
C SER A 74 7.77 -7.60 12.82
N TRP A 75 7.84 -8.92 12.76
CA TRP A 75 7.12 -9.72 11.78
C TRP A 75 5.64 -9.90 12.18
N SER A 76 4.92 -8.79 12.21
CA SER A 76 3.52 -8.68 12.61
C SER A 76 2.78 -7.71 11.69
N TRP A 77 1.45 -7.72 11.77
CA TRP A 77 0.59 -6.73 11.10
C TRP A 77 0.70 -5.36 11.77
N ASN A 78 0.60 -5.33 13.10
CA ASN A 78 0.68 -4.11 13.92
C ASN A 78 1.75 -4.23 15.00
N THR A 79 2.14 -3.08 15.54
CA THR A 79 3.05 -2.90 16.69
C THR A 79 2.45 -1.83 17.62
N GLU A 80 2.99 -1.69 18.83
CA GLU A 80 2.58 -0.61 19.75
C GLU A 80 2.77 0.80 19.16
N GLY A 81 3.73 0.95 18.23
CA GLY A 81 4.07 2.23 17.58
C GLY A 81 3.53 2.40 16.16
N GLY A 82 2.60 1.55 15.71
CA GLY A 82 2.01 1.63 14.36
C GLY A 82 2.21 0.36 13.54
N GLU A 83 2.39 0.49 12.22
CA GLU A 83 2.38 -0.63 11.28
C GLU A 83 3.61 -1.54 11.42
N GLY A 84 3.37 -2.85 11.53
CA GLY A 84 4.40 -3.89 11.48
C GLY A 84 4.86 -4.19 10.04
N LEU A 85 5.88 -5.04 9.89
CA LEU A 85 6.48 -5.26 8.56
C LEU A 85 5.52 -5.97 7.59
N LYS A 86 4.62 -6.83 8.07
CA LYS A 86 3.61 -7.49 7.20
C LYS A 86 2.68 -6.45 6.58
N GLN A 87 2.15 -5.52 7.38
CA GLN A 87 1.28 -4.45 6.89
C GLN A 87 1.99 -3.55 5.88
N ARG A 88 3.25 -3.17 6.12
CA ARG A 88 4.02 -2.34 5.19
C ARG A 88 4.20 -2.99 3.81
N ILE A 89 4.41 -4.32 3.78
CA ILE A 89 4.50 -5.10 2.55
C ILE A 89 3.13 -5.16 1.85
N ALA A 90 2.05 -5.41 2.60
CA ALA A 90 0.69 -5.39 2.06
C ALA A 90 0.31 -4.01 1.50
N ASP A 91 0.68 -2.93 2.19
CA ASP A 91 0.47 -1.57 1.69
C ASP A 91 1.23 -1.32 0.40
N ALA A 92 2.48 -1.76 0.27
CA ALA A 92 3.22 -1.63 -1.00
C ALA A 92 2.50 -2.35 -2.15
N ARG A 93 1.90 -3.53 -1.89
CA ARG A 93 1.09 -4.27 -2.88
C ARG A 93 -0.19 -3.51 -3.25
N ASN A 94 -0.90 -2.97 -2.26
CA ASN A 94 -2.07 -2.12 -2.48
C ASN A 94 -1.73 -0.86 -3.28
N TYR A 95 -0.60 -0.21 -2.98
CA TYR A 95 -0.15 0.97 -3.72
C TYR A 95 0.30 0.66 -5.15
N LEU A 96 0.82 -0.54 -5.43
CA LEU A 96 1.04 -0.98 -6.81
C LEU A 96 -0.30 -1.11 -7.57
N LEU A 97 -1.35 -1.62 -6.93
CA LEU A 97 -2.69 -1.66 -7.52
C LEU A 97 -3.26 -0.26 -7.77
N LEU A 98 -3.11 0.65 -6.80
CA LEU A 98 -3.56 2.05 -6.93
C LEU A 98 -2.79 2.80 -8.02
N LEU A 99 -1.48 2.58 -8.11
CA LEU A 99 -0.66 3.12 -9.20
C LEU A 99 -1.12 2.60 -10.57
N ALA A 100 -1.42 1.31 -10.68
CA ALA A 100 -1.97 0.74 -11.91
C ALA A 100 -3.30 1.40 -12.29
N ALA A 101 -4.18 1.65 -11.31
CA ALA A 101 -5.44 2.36 -11.53
C ALA A 101 -5.24 3.81 -11.98
N CYS A 102 -4.31 4.57 -11.39
CA CYS A 102 -3.96 5.91 -11.87
C CYS A 102 -3.46 5.91 -13.32
N LEU A 103 -2.58 4.96 -13.67
CA LEU A 103 -2.04 4.84 -15.03
C LEU A 103 -3.09 4.39 -16.05
N ASP A 104 -4.08 3.62 -15.63
CA ASP A 104 -5.21 3.22 -16.48
C ASP A 104 -6.15 4.40 -16.73
N GLU A 105 -6.44 5.21 -15.72
CA GLU A 105 -7.22 6.45 -15.86
C GLU A 105 -6.53 7.48 -16.77
N GLU A 106 -5.22 7.69 -16.62
CA GLU A 106 -4.43 8.64 -17.44
C GLU A 106 -4.39 8.30 -18.94
N LYS A 107 -4.75 7.06 -19.33
CA LYS A 107 -4.79 6.63 -20.74
C LYS A 107 -6.13 6.91 -21.43
N GLN A 108 -7.16 7.26 -20.68
CA GLN A 108 -8.50 7.58 -21.21
C GLN A 108 -8.53 8.99 -21.80
#